data_AF-A0A966BBY1-F1
#
_entry.id   AF-A0A966BBY1-F1
#
_cell.length_a   1.000
_cell.length_b   1.000
_cell.length_c   1.000
_cell.angle_alpha   90.00
_cell.angle_beta   90.00
_cell.angle_gamma   90.00
#
_symmetry.space_group_name_H-M   'P 1'
#
loop_
_entity.id
_entity.type
_entity.pdbx_description
1 polymer ?
#
loop_
_entity_poly.entity_id
_entity_poly.type
_entity_poly.pdbx_seq_one_letter_code
_entity_poly.pdbx_strand_id
1 'polypeptide(L)'
;MDKKRSETGLIDGGQVLPLAALALIMALAAVLMLARLAPLVDDAARAQTAADAAALAGAAEGRDAAVGLAQANGGALVYYRRQGSLVRVEVRVGHASADASAQFRVDWVVLNGAG
;
A
#
# COMPACT_ATOMS: atom_id res chain seq x y z
N MET A 1 29.07 21.35 65.41
CA MET A 1 29.44 21.46 63.98
C MET A 1 28.49 20.59 63.17
N ASP A 2 27.78 21.24 62.26
CA ASP A 2 26.59 20.79 61.54
C ASP A 2 26.75 19.48 60.75
N LYS A 3 25.83 18.55 61.01
CA LYS A 3 25.44 17.47 60.08
C LYS A 3 24.22 17.95 59.31
N LYS A 4 24.42 18.75 58.25
CA LYS A 4 23.32 19.02 57.30
C LYS A 4 23.20 17.87 56.32
N ARG A 5 22.29 17.00 56.71
CA ARG A 5 21.66 15.88 56.02
C ARG A 5 21.31 16.28 54.58
N SER A 6 21.74 15.43 53.65
CA SER A 6 21.37 15.42 52.24
C SER A 6 19.85 15.32 52.09
N GLU A 7 19.21 16.38 51.60
CA GLU A 7 17.88 16.31 51.01
C GLU A 7 18.00 15.68 49.63
N THR A 8 18.12 14.36 49.61
CA THR A 8 17.80 13.60 48.41
C THR A 8 16.28 13.59 48.30
N GLY A 9 15.74 14.49 47.48
CA GLY A 9 14.32 14.52 47.14
C GLY A 9 13.90 13.14 46.66
N LEU A 10 13.23 12.41 47.55
CA LEU A 10 12.63 11.12 47.30
C LEU A 10 11.58 11.37 46.21
N ILE A 11 11.87 10.98 44.97
CA ILE A 11 10.83 10.86 43.95
C ILE A 11 9.84 9.84 44.51
N ASP A 12 8.67 10.33 44.89
CA ASP A 12 7.63 9.55 45.55
C ASP A 12 7.17 8.43 44.61
N GLY A 13 7.61 7.20 44.89
CA GLY A 13 7.37 6.02 44.06
C GLY A 13 5.88 5.69 43.87
N GLY A 14 4.99 6.31 44.65
CA GLY A 14 3.54 6.19 44.51
C GLY A 14 2.98 6.84 43.23
N GLN A 15 3.64 7.85 42.67
CA GLN A 15 3.13 8.61 41.51
C GLN A 15 3.72 8.15 40.17
N VAL A 16 4.84 7.43 40.19
CA VAL A 16 5.49 6.92 38.97
C VAL A 16 4.65 5.80 38.34
N LEU A 17 4.06 4.93 39.15
CA LEU A 17 3.18 3.84 38.72
C LEU A 17 1.97 4.30 37.91
N PRO A 18 1.12 5.23 38.39
CA PRO A 18 -0.04 5.69 37.62
C PRO A 18 0.37 6.47 36.37
N LEU A 19 1.47 7.23 36.40
CA LEU A 19 1.96 7.97 35.23
C LEU A 19 2.49 7.02 34.15
N ALA A 20 3.23 5.98 34.54
CA ALA A 20 3.71 4.94 33.64
C ALA A 20 2.55 4.11 33.07
N ALA A 21 1.54 3.79 33.87
CA ALA A 21 0.33 3.11 33.42
C ALA A 21 -0.44 3.96 32.39
N LEU A 22 -0.60 5.26 32.64
CA LEU A 22 -1.24 6.18 31.70
C LEU A 22 -0.45 6.28 30.40
N ALA A 23 0.88 6.39 30.48
CA ALA A 23 1.75 6.41 29.30
C ALA A 23 1.63 5.11 28.48
N LEU A 24 1.58 3.96 29.15
CA LEU A 24 1.35 2.66 28.50
C LEU A 24 -0.03 2.58 27.83
N ILE A 25 -1.09 3.05 28.49
CA ILE A 25 -2.44 3.10 27.91
C ILE A 25 -2.45 4.00 26.67
N MET A 26 -1.83 5.18 26.74
CA MET A 26 -1.73 6.11 25.62
C MET A 26 -0.93 5.50 24.46
N ALA A 27 0.19 4.82 24.75
CA ALA A 27 0.99 4.12 23.75
C ALA A 27 0.18 2.98 23.09
N LEU A 28 -0.53 2.17 23.88
CA LEU A 28 -1.38 1.10 23.36
C LEU A 28 -2.52 1.65 22.51
N ALA A 29 -3.17 2.73 22.94
CA ALA A 29 -4.21 3.41 22.19
C ALA A 29 -3.66 3.94 20.84
N ALA A 30 -2.47 4.55 20.83
CA ALA A 30 -1.83 5.00 19.61
C ALA A 30 -1.51 3.84 18.65
N VAL A 31 -0.97 2.73 19.16
CA VAL A 31 -0.72 1.51 18.36
C VAL A 31 -2.01 0.96 17.77
N LEU A 32 -3.09 0.89 18.54
CA LEU A 32 -4.40 0.44 18.06
C LEU A 32 -4.98 1.38 17.02
N MET A 33 -4.82 2.70 17.20
CA MET A 33 -5.25 3.69 16.22
C MET A 33 -4.50 3.49 14.89
N LEU A 34 -3.18 3.34 14.94
CA LEU A 34 -2.35 3.07 13.75
C LEU A 34 -2.72 1.74 13.08
N ALA A 35 -2.98 0.68 13.87
CA ALA A 35 -3.41 -0.61 13.35
C ALA A 35 -4.77 -0.55 12.63
N ARG A 36 -5.67 0.37 13.04
CA ARG A 36 -6.93 0.62 12.32
C ARG A 36 -6.75 1.38 11.01
N LEU A 37 -5.66 2.10 10.83
CA LEU A 37 -5.31 2.78 9.57
C LEU A 37 -4.54 1.88 8.59
N ALA A 38 -3.93 0.78 9.07
CA ALA A 38 -3.20 -0.16 8.23
C ALA A 38 -4.02 -0.77 7.05
N PRO A 39 -5.31 -1.13 7.18
CA PRO A 39 -6.08 -1.68 6.07
C PRO A 39 -6.34 -0.67 4.94
N LEU A 40 -6.42 0.62 5.26
CA LEU A 40 -6.61 1.67 4.25
C LEU A 40 -5.41 1.81 3.32
N VAL A 41 -4.21 1.51 3.80
CA VAL A 41 -2.99 1.50 2.99
C VAL A 41 -2.92 0.23 2.14
N ASP A 42 -3.35 -0.90 2.70
CA ASP A 42 -3.32 -2.20 2.01
C ASP A 42 -4.27 -2.24 0.81
N ASP A 43 -5.49 -1.69 0.94
CA ASP A 43 -6.47 -1.64 -0.15
C ASP A 43 -5.98 -0.80 -1.33
N ALA A 44 -5.32 0.33 -1.07
CA ALA A 44 -4.75 1.17 -2.12
C ALA A 44 -3.59 0.48 -2.85
N ALA A 45 -2.70 -0.17 -2.11
CA ALA A 45 -1.58 -0.92 -2.70
C ALA A 45 -2.06 -2.11 -3.54
N ARG A 46 -3.09 -2.82 -3.08
CA ARG A 46 -3.72 -3.91 -3.83
C ARG A 46 -4.45 -3.41 -5.07
N ALA A 47 -5.19 -2.31 -4.96
CA ALA A 47 -5.83 -1.68 -6.11
C ALA A 47 -4.80 -1.30 -7.19
N GLN A 48 -3.67 -0.70 -6.79
CA GLN A 48 -2.59 -0.35 -7.71
C GLN A 48 -1.99 -1.59 -8.39
N THR A 49 -1.70 -2.63 -7.62
CA THR A 49 -1.14 -3.89 -8.16
C THR A 49 -2.11 -4.53 -9.17
N ALA A 50 -3.40 -4.55 -8.85
CA ALA A 50 -4.44 -5.06 -9.74
C ALA A 50 -4.56 -4.22 -11.03
N ALA A 51 -4.47 -2.89 -10.91
CA ALA A 51 -4.48 -1.97 -12.04
C ALA A 51 -3.26 -2.17 -12.95
N ASP A 52 -2.05 -2.28 -12.40
CA ASP A 52 -0.82 -2.49 -13.17
C ASP A 52 -0.86 -3.81 -13.94
N ALA A 53 -1.28 -4.90 -13.28
CA ALA A 53 -1.45 -6.21 -13.92
C ALA A 53 -2.50 -6.16 -15.05
N ALA A 54 -3.64 -5.51 -14.80
CA ALA A 54 -4.68 -5.34 -15.81
C ALA A 54 -4.24 -4.46 -16.98
N ALA A 55 -3.42 -3.42 -16.75
CA ALA A 55 -2.87 -2.58 -17.80
C ALA A 55 -1.92 -3.37 -18.69
N LEU A 56 -0.99 -4.13 -18.09
CA LEU A 56 -0.02 -4.95 -18.81
C LEU A 56 -0.69 -6.04 -19.65
N ALA A 57 -1.55 -6.84 -19.04
CA ALA A 57 -2.36 -7.85 -19.75
C ALA A 57 -3.24 -7.18 -20.81
N GLY A 58 -3.80 -6.02 -20.46
CA GLY A 58 -4.58 -5.18 -21.33
C GLY A 58 -3.83 -4.73 -22.57
N ALA A 59 -2.54 -4.40 -22.45
CA ALA A 59 -1.66 -3.99 -23.55
C ALA A 59 -1.20 -5.19 -24.38
N ALA A 60 -0.85 -6.30 -23.74
CA ALA A 60 -0.35 -7.51 -24.38
C ALA A 60 -1.43 -8.26 -25.17
N GLU A 61 -2.57 -8.54 -24.54
CA GLU A 61 -3.56 -9.51 -25.05
C GLU A 61 -4.97 -8.90 -25.19
N GLY A 62 -5.21 -7.71 -24.64
CA GLY A 62 -6.47 -6.99 -24.82
C GLY A 62 -7.39 -7.01 -23.59
N ARG A 63 -8.65 -6.60 -23.79
CA ARG A 63 -9.58 -6.31 -22.69
C ARG A 63 -9.89 -7.52 -21.82
N ASP A 64 -10.08 -8.69 -22.41
CA ASP A 64 -10.46 -9.88 -21.64
C ASP A 64 -9.33 -10.35 -20.72
N ALA A 65 -8.08 -10.26 -21.19
CA ALA A 65 -6.90 -10.51 -20.36
C ALA A 65 -6.78 -9.47 -19.22
N ALA A 66 -7.07 -8.19 -19.49
CA ALA A 66 -7.12 -7.16 -18.45
C ALA A 66 -8.17 -7.48 -17.37
N VAL A 67 -9.37 -7.91 -17.78
CA VAL A 67 -10.43 -8.31 -16.85
C VAL A 67 -10.00 -9.51 -16.03
N GLY A 68 -9.42 -10.53 -16.67
CA GLY A 68 -8.93 -11.74 -16.00
C GLY A 68 -7.88 -11.43 -14.94
N LEU A 69 -6.89 -10.58 -15.27
CA LEU A 69 -5.85 -10.20 -14.31
C LEU A 69 -6.36 -9.28 -13.21
N ALA A 70 -7.30 -8.37 -13.48
CA ALA A 70 -7.96 -7.60 -12.43
C ALA A 70 -8.64 -8.53 -11.41
N GLN A 71 -9.42 -9.51 -11.89
CA GLN A 71 -10.13 -10.46 -11.02
C GLN A 71 -9.18 -11.38 -10.26
N ALA A 72 -8.12 -11.87 -10.91
CA ALA A 72 -7.08 -12.69 -10.26
C ALA A 72 -6.37 -11.94 -9.12
N ASN A 73 -6.29 -10.61 -9.20
CA ASN A 73 -5.76 -9.74 -8.15
C ASN A 73 -6.83 -9.23 -7.17
N GLY A 74 -8.04 -9.83 -7.18
CA GLY A 74 -9.13 -9.48 -6.26
C GLY A 74 -9.83 -8.15 -6.60
N GLY A 75 -9.62 -7.61 -7.79
CA GLY A 75 -10.21 -6.36 -8.26
C GLY A 75 -11.24 -6.54 -9.37
N ALA A 76 -12.02 -5.49 -9.59
CA ALA A 76 -12.93 -5.37 -10.72
C ALA A 76 -12.45 -4.28 -11.67
N LEU A 77 -12.36 -4.58 -12.96
CA LEU A 77 -12.05 -3.61 -14.00
C LEU A 77 -13.27 -2.72 -14.24
N VAL A 78 -13.22 -1.46 -13.79
CA VAL A 78 -14.33 -0.51 -13.92
C VAL A 78 -14.19 0.38 -15.16
N TYR A 79 -12.97 0.58 -15.64
CA TYR A 79 -12.70 1.32 -16.87
C TYR A 79 -11.61 0.65 -17.71
N TYR A 80 -11.79 0.68 -19.03
CA TYR A 80 -10.80 0.21 -20.00
C TYR A 80 -10.85 1.10 -21.25
N ARG A 81 -9.69 1.61 -21.66
CA ARG A 81 -9.54 2.30 -22.94
C ARG A 81 -8.20 1.94 -23.59
N ARG A 82 -8.27 1.54 -24.86
CA ARG A 82 -7.09 1.31 -25.72
C ARG A 82 -7.02 2.40 -26.79
N GLN A 83 -5.85 3.01 -26.94
CA GLN A 83 -5.52 3.97 -28.00
C GLN A 83 -4.22 3.54 -28.66
N GLY A 84 -4.32 2.86 -29.81
CA GLY A 84 -3.16 2.23 -30.45
C GLY A 84 -2.51 1.19 -29.54
N SER A 85 -1.25 1.41 -29.17
CA SER A 85 -0.50 0.54 -28.27
C SER A 85 -0.67 0.87 -26.79
N LEU A 86 -1.18 2.06 -26.45
CA LEU A 86 -1.41 2.48 -25.07
C LEU A 86 -2.75 1.97 -24.57
N VAL A 87 -2.75 1.37 -23.38
CA VAL A 87 -3.93 0.93 -22.66
C VAL A 87 -3.96 1.64 -21.31
N ARG A 88 -5.13 2.20 -20.97
CA ARG A 88 -5.43 2.77 -19.66
C ARG A 88 -6.57 1.98 -19.04
N VAL A 89 -6.42 1.66 -17.76
CA VAL A 89 -7.39 0.92 -16.97
C VAL A 89 -7.62 1.62 -15.64
N GLU A 90 -8.80 1.41 -15.08
CA GLU A 90 -9.10 1.69 -13.69
C GLU A 90 -9.62 0.40 -13.05
N VAL A 91 -9.04 0.01 -11.93
CA VAL A 91 -9.42 -1.18 -11.19
C VAL A 91 -9.83 -0.80 -9.77
N ARG A 92 -10.93 -1.38 -9.31
CA ARG A 92 -11.42 -1.25 -7.95
C ARG A 92 -11.15 -2.52 -7.14
N VAL A 93 -10.54 -2.38 -5.97
CA VAL A 93 -10.36 -3.45 -4.98
C VAL A 93 -11.01 -2.99 -3.68
N GLY A 94 -12.06 -3.68 -3.24
CA GLY A 94 -12.87 -3.24 -2.09
C GLY A 94 -13.41 -1.83 -2.28
N HIS A 95 -12.95 -0.89 -1.44
CA HIS A 95 -13.32 0.53 -1.52
C HIS A 95 -12.28 1.42 -2.23
N ALA A 96 -11.10 0.89 -2.53
CA ALA A 96 -10.04 1.63 -3.23
C ALA A 96 -10.16 1.46 -4.74
N SER A 97 -9.85 2.51 -5.49
CA SER A 97 -9.75 2.47 -6.96
C SER A 97 -8.39 3.02 -7.36
N ALA A 98 -7.79 2.45 -8.40
CA ALA A 98 -6.49 2.85 -8.91
C ALA A 98 -6.46 2.84 -10.44
N ASP A 99 -5.75 3.79 -11.01
CA ASP A 99 -5.51 3.91 -12.44
C ASP A 99 -4.12 3.38 -12.79
N ALA A 100 -4.03 2.72 -13.95
CA ALA A 100 -2.75 2.32 -14.51
C ALA A 100 -2.78 2.43 -16.04
N SER A 101 -1.58 2.55 -16.63
CA SER A 101 -1.43 2.53 -18.08
C SER A 101 -0.19 1.75 -18.50
N ALA A 102 -0.32 1.01 -19.59
CA ALA A 102 0.77 0.24 -20.18
C ALA A 102 0.73 0.35 -21.70
N GLN A 103 1.89 0.16 -22.33
CA GLN A 103 2.02 0.13 -23.78
C GLN A 103 2.88 -1.06 -24.21
N PHE A 104 2.53 -1.69 -25.33
CA PHE A 104 3.40 -2.67 -25.96
C PHE A 104 4.29 -1.98 -27.01
N ARG A 105 5.55 -2.44 -27.12
CA ARG A 105 6.50 -2.04 -28.16
C ARG A 105 6.95 -3.30 -28.89
N VAL A 106 6.92 -3.25 -30.21
CA VAL A 106 7.47 -4.30 -31.08
C VAL A 106 8.81 -3.79 -31.60
N ASP A 107 9.88 -4.55 -31.40
CA ASP A 107 11.19 -4.29 -31.97
C ASP A 107 11.53 -5.43 -32.93
N TRP A 108 11.85 -5.09 -34.18
CA TRP A 108 12.15 -6.07 -35.22
C TRP A 108 13.66 -6.26 -35.28
N VAL A 109 14.15 -7.36 -34.71
CA VAL A 109 15.55 -7.76 -34.87
C VAL A 109 15.72 -8.37 -36.26
N VAL A 110 16.43 -7.67 -37.14
CA VAL A 110 16.82 -8.24 -38.44
C VAL A 110 17.89 -9.29 -38.18
N LEU A 111 17.54 -10.56 -38.37
CA LEU A 111 18.47 -11.68 -38.32
C LEU A 111 19.33 -11.68 -39.59
N ASN A 112 20.36 -10.85 -39.62
CA ASN A 112 21.37 -10.90 -40.69
C ASN A 112 22.31 -12.08 -40.43
N GLY A 113 21.95 -13.23 -40.97
CA GLY A 113 22.76 -14.44 -40.89
C GLY A 113 22.15 -15.62 -41.63
N ALA A 114 22.17 -15.58 -42.97
CA ALA A 114 22.35 -16.75 -43.84
C ALA A 114 22.28 -16.32 -45.32
N GLY A 115 23.41 -16.36 -46.03
CA GLY A 115 23.49 -16.28 -47.49
C GLY A 115 24.29 -15.10 -48.01
#